data_AF-A0A1B6H1W6-F1
#
_entry.id   AF-A0A1B6H1W6-F1
#
_cell.length_a   1.000
_cell.length_b   1.000
_cell.length_c   1.000
_cell.angle_alpha   90.00
_cell.angle_beta   90.00
_cell.angle_gamma   90.00
#
_symmetry.space_group_name_H-M   'P 1'
#
loop_
_entity.id
_entity.type
_entity.pdbx_description
1 polymer ?
#
loop_
_entity_poly.entity_id
_entity_poly.type
_entity_poly.pdbx_seq_one_letter_code
_entity_poly.pdbx_strand_id
1 'polypeptide(L)'
;SEGGAKLLQKRLMVSDRQHPELQSLRKHINACFSQIECFLLPHPGLKVATSMEFDGQLCDIESEFKRHLKELVPALLAPEKLVLKEINGQKVKVRELPHYFQSYMKVYSGNELPEPKTMLVATAEANNLVAVAESKELYVAAMEESFGAQKSYL
;
A
#
# COMPACT_ATOMS: atom_id res chain seq x y z
N SER A 1 3.80 19.14 -0.27
CA SER A 1 3.65 20.61 -0.22
C SER A 1 3.93 21.10 1.19
N GLU A 2 4.54 22.29 1.34
CA GLU A 2 4.97 22.81 2.65
C GLU A 2 3.80 22.94 3.65
N GLY A 3 2.63 23.36 3.19
CA GLY A 3 1.44 23.49 4.03
C GLY A 3 0.95 22.17 4.63
N GLY A 4 0.94 21.10 3.83
CA GLY A 4 0.55 19.77 4.30
C GLY A 4 1.53 19.21 5.33
N ALA A 5 2.84 19.37 5.09
CA ALA A 5 3.88 18.96 6.05
C ALA A 5 3.73 19.68 7.40
N LYS A 6 3.53 21.00 7.40
CA LYS A 6 3.30 21.78 8.63
C LYS A 6 2.05 21.33 9.38
N LEU A 7 0.95 21.09 8.66
CA LEU A 7 -0.29 20.61 9.27
C LEU A 7 -0.10 19.23 9.89
N LEU A 8 0.51 18.30 9.16
CA LEU A 8 0.79 16.94 9.62
C LEU A 8 1.65 16.94 10.87
N GLN A 9 2.76 17.69 10.86
CA GLN A 9 3.65 17.82 12.00
C GLN A 9 2.89 18.33 13.24
N LYS A 10 2.05 19.36 13.07
CA LYS A 10 1.21 19.88 14.16
C LYS A 10 0.22 18.84 14.68
N ARG A 11 -0.36 18.00 13.80
CA ARG A 11 -1.39 17.01 14.18
C ARG A 11 -0.81 15.75 14.83
N LEU A 12 0.38 15.33 14.40
CA LEU A 12 1.08 14.15 14.93
C LEU A 12 2.03 14.48 16.09
N MET A 13 2.19 15.75 16.46
CA MET A 13 2.98 16.14 17.63
C MET A 13 2.40 15.51 18.91
N VAL A 14 3.24 14.74 19.60
CA VAL A 14 2.93 14.16 20.91
C VAL A 14 3.14 15.23 21.97
N SER A 15 2.20 15.35 22.90
CA SER A 15 2.27 16.29 24.02
C SER A 15 1.69 15.66 25.28
N ASP A 16 2.30 15.93 26.43
CA ASP A 16 1.87 15.41 27.73
C ASP A 16 0.48 15.88 28.16
N ARG A 17 -0.04 16.94 27.52
CA ARG A 17 -1.41 17.45 27.74
C ARG A 17 -2.49 16.60 27.06
N GLN A 18 -2.10 15.67 26.20
CA GLN A 18 -3.03 14.82 25.45
C GLN A 18 -3.40 13.58 26.28
N HIS A 19 -4.62 13.06 26.08
CA HIS A 19 -5.03 11.78 26.68
C HIS A 19 -4.01 10.67 26.32
N PRO A 20 -3.63 9.76 27.25
CA PRO A 20 -2.61 8.74 27.00
C PRO A 20 -2.84 7.90 25.74
N GLU A 21 -4.11 7.59 25.44
CA GLU A 21 -4.50 6.86 24.23
C GLU A 21 -4.12 7.61 22.94
N LEU A 22 -4.32 8.93 22.90
CA LEU A 22 -3.96 9.76 21.76
C LEU A 22 -2.43 9.90 21.60
N GLN A 23 -1.70 9.89 22.71
CA GLN A 23 -0.24 9.88 22.67
C GLN A 23 0.27 8.56 22.10
N SER A 24 -0.27 7.44 22.59
CA SER A 24 0.03 6.09 22.12
C SER A 24 -0.25 5.94 20.63
N LEU A 25 -1.43 6.38 20.18
CA LEU A 25 -1.82 6.34 18.77
C LEU A 25 -0.83 7.11 17.87
N ARG A 26 -0.46 8.34 18.24
CA ARG A 26 0.51 9.15 17.47
C ARG A 26 1.90 8.51 17.41
N LYS A 27 2.36 7.92 18.52
CA LYS A 27 3.64 7.17 18.55
C LYS A 27 3.57 5.94 17.64
N HIS A 28 2.47 5.19 17.68
CA HIS A 28 2.26 4.01 16.84
C HIS A 28 2.18 4.35 15.36
N ILE A 29 1.48 5.42 14.97
CA ILE A 29 1.45 5.88 13.59
C ILE A 29 2.89 6.09 13.05
N ASN A 30 3.74 6.78 13.81
CA ASN A 30 5.13 6.99 13.41
C ASN A 30 5.98 5.70 13.39
N ALA A 31 5.64 4.70 14.21
CA ALA A 31 6.34 3.41 14.24
C ALA A 31 5.87 2.45 13.13
N CYS A 32 4.62 2.57 12.67
CA CYS A 32 4.02 1.68 11.67
C CYS A 32 4.38 2.04 10.23
N PHE A 33 4.67 3.32 9.95
CA PHE A 33 4.90 3.82 8.59
C PHE A 33 6.32 4.38 8.45
N SER A 34 7.04 3.94 7.43
CA SER A 34 8.40 4.44 7.12
C SER A 34 8.42 5.89 6.65
N GLN A 35 7.35 6.33 5.97
CA GLN A 35 7.18 7.67 5.47
C GLN A 35 5.72 8.09 5.61
N ILE A 36 5.50 9.29 6.13
CA ILE A 36 4.17 9.88 6.30
C ILE A 36 4.20 11.28 5.71
N GLU A 37 3.32 11.52 4.75
CA GLU A 37 3.20 12.80 4.06
C GLU A 37 1.75 13.29 4.08
N CYS A 38 1.58 14.60 3.88
CA CYS A 38 0.26 15.21 3.80
C CYS A 38 0.24 16.21 2.65
N PHE A 39 -0.84 16.15 1.87
CA PHE A 39 -1.12 17.06 0.78
C PHE A 39 -2.48 17.73 1.03
N LEU A 40 -2.52 19.05 0.94
CA LEU A 40 -3.76 19.82 1.09
C LEU A 40 -4.32 20.06 -0.31
N LEU A 41 -5.44 19.41 -0.62
CA LEU A 41 -6.11 19.57 -1.91
C LEU A 41 -7.26 20.58 -1.76
N PRO A 42 -7.36 21.59 -2.64
CA PRO A 42 -8.49 22.53 -2.62
C PRO A 42 -9.83 21.86 -2.85
N HIS A 43 -10.92 22.60 -2.64
CA HIS A 43 -12.26 22.13 -3.02
C HIS A 43 -12.39 22.08 -4.56
N PRO A 44 -13.02 21.05 -5.16
CA PRO A 44 -13.10 20.90 -6.63
C PRO A 44 -14.10 21.84 -7.31
N GLY A 45 -14.93 22.53 -6.53
CA GLY A 45 -16.00 23.42 -7.00
C GLY A 45 -17.38 22.89 -6.63
N LEU A 46 -18.37 23.78 -6.48
CA LEU A 46 -19.73 23.37 -6.08
C LEU A 46 -20.39 22.49 -7.14
N LYS A 47 -20.19 22.78 -8.43
CA LYS A 47 -20.71 21.94 -9.53
C LYS A 47 -20.30 20.48 -9.38
N VAL A 48 -19.03 20.24 -9.08
CA VAL A 48 -18.50 18.89 -8.83
C VAL A 48 -19.05 18.30 -7.54
N ALA A 49 -19.13 19.10 -6.46
CA ALA A 49 -19.50 18.61 -5.13
C ALA A 49 -21.00 18.33 -4.97
N THR A 50 -21.87 18.98 -5.75
CA THR A 50 -23.32 18.91 -5.55
C THR A 50 -24.08 18.26 -6.71
N SER A 51 -23.47 18.09 -7.88
CA SER A 51 -24.15 17.49 -9.03
C SER A 51 -24.21 15.97 -8.93
N MET A 52 -25.40 15.40 -9.14
CA MET A 52 -25.60 13.94 -9.25
C MET A 52 -25.24 13.41 -10.65
N GLU A 53 -25.06 14.30 -11.63
CA GLU A 53 -24.81 13.98 -13.04
C GLU A 53 -23.42 14.45 -13.51
N PHE A 54 -22.52 14.76 -12.59
CA PHE A 54 -21.16 15.16 -12.95
C PHE A 54 -20.45 14.04 -13.72
N ASP A 55 -19.98 14.35 -14.93
CA ASP A 55 -19.42 13.40 -15.89
C ASP A 55 -17.88 13.48 -16.00
N GLY A 56 -17.23 14.31 -15.17
CA GLY A 56 -15.78 14.48 -15.17
C GLY A 56 -15.25 15.60 -16.07
N GLN A 57 -16.12 16.41 -16.69
CA GLN A 57 -15.68 17.49 -17.58
C GLN A 57 -14.76 18.52 -16.89
N LEU A 58 -13.61 18.79 -17.53
CA LEU A 58 -12.58 19.69 -16.97
C LEU A 58 -13.03 21.15 -16.84
N CYS A 59 -13.98 21.60 -17.66
CA CYS A 59 -14.51 22.96 -17.61
C CYS A 59 -15.30 23.24 -16.33
N ASP A 60 -15.88 22.21 -15.71
CA ASP A 60 -16.68 22.34 -14.49
C ASP A 60 -15.89 22.18 -13.20
N ILE A 61 -14.60 21.82 -13.30
CA ILE A 61 -13.68 21.69 -12.17
C ILE A 61 -12.94 23.00 -11.95
N GLU A 62 -12.85 23.43 -10.69
CA GLU A 62 -12.11 24.62 -10.29
C GLU A 62 -10.65 24.60 -10.74
N SER A 63 -10.17 25.77 -11.18
CA SER A 63 -8.83 25.91 -11.73
C SER A 63 -7.74 25.60 -10.69
N GLU A 64 -7.95 26.01 -9.45
CA GLU A 64 -7.00 25.77 -8.35
C GLU A 64 -6.90 24.28 -7.98
N PHE A 65 -8.02 23.56 -8.00
CA PHE A 65 -8.05 22.11 -7.81
C PHE A 65 -7.23 21.41 -8.91
N LYS A 66 -7.47 21.75 -10.18
CA LYS A 66 -6.73 21.20 -11.33
C LYS A 66 -5.23 21.47 -11.21
N ARG A 67 -4.85 22.67 -10.78
CA ARG A 67 -3.43 23.02 -10.58
C ARG A 67 -2.77 22.11 -9.55
N HIS A 68 -3.38 21.95 -8.37
CA HIS A 68 -2.81 21.09 -7.33
C HIS A 68 -2.90 19.60 -7.68
N LEU A 69 -3.88 19.19 -8.48
CA LEU A 69 -3.95 17.82 -8.97
C LEU A 69 -2.75 17.49 -9.90
N LYS A 70 -2.34 18.46 -10.73
CA LYS A 70 -1.12 18.36 -11.55
C LYS A 70 0.17 18.30 -10.73
N GLU A 71 0.14 18.71 -9.46
CA GLU A 71 1.26 18.57 -8.52
C GLU A 71 1.17 17.22 -7.77
N LEU A 72 -0.02 16.83 -7.32
CA LEU A 72 -0.27 15.63 -6.52
C LEU A 72 -0.02 14.35 -7.31
N VAL A 73 -0.53 14.25 -8.54
CA VAL A 73 -0.45 13.01 -9.32
C VAL A 73 1.00 12.62 -9.60
N PRO A 74 1.89 13.52 -10.09
CA PRO A 74 3.31 13.20 -10.22
C PRO A 74 3.99 12.94 -8.88
N ALA A 75 3.63 13.65 -7.81
CA ALA A 75 4.23 13.41 -6.49
C ALA A 75 3.98 11.98 -5.97
N LEU A 76 2.88 11.33 -6.38
CA LEU A 76 2.56 9.95 -6.02
C LEU A 76 3.02 8.91 -7.06
N LEU A 77 2.93 9.23 -8.35
CA LEU A 77 3.03 8.25 -9.44
C LEU A 77 4.19 8.48 -10.40
N ALA A 78 5.01 9.53 -10.22
CA ALA A 78 6.21 9.69 -11.02
C ALA A 78 7.13 8.46 -10.86
N PRO A 79 7.82 8.00 -11.92
CA PRO A 79 8.62 6.78 -11.88
C PRO A 79 9.61 6.73 -10.70
N GLU A 80 10.22 7.85 -10.36
CA GLU A 80 11.17 8.03 -9.25
C GLU A 80 10.52 8.10 -7.87
N LYS A 81 9.19 8.19 -7.80
CA LYS A 81 8.36 8.21 -6.58
C LYS A 81 7.65 6.88 -6.30
N LEU A 82 7.69 5.94 -7.25
CA LEU A 82 7.06 4.64 -7.09
C LEU A 82 7.76 3.83 -5.99
N VAL A 83 7.01 3.54 -4.92
CA VAL A 83 7.47 2.71 -3.81
C VAL A 83 7.17 1.25 -4.11
N LEU A 84 8.21 0.42 -4.17
CA LEU A 84 8.04 -1.02 -4.32
C LEU A 84 7.39 -1.61 -3.07
N LYS A 85 6.41 -2.50 -3.25
CA LYS A 85 5.77 -3.16 -2.13
C LYS A 85 6.78 -4.06 -1.43
N GLU A 86 6.98 -3.81 -0.14
CA GLU A 86 7.81 -4.64 0.72
C GLU A 86 6.96 -5.32 1.80
N ILE A 87 7.29 -6.57 2.10
CA ILE A 87 6.78 -7.34 3.24
C ILE A 87 7.99 -7.97 3.91
N ASN A 88 8.14 -7.71 5.22
CA ASN A 88 9.30 -8.17 5.99
C ASN A 88 10.66 -7.77 5.36
N GLY A 89 10.74 -6.56 4.79
CA GLY A 89 11.93 -6.03 4.12
C GLY A 89 12.26 -6.67 2.76
N GLN A 90 11.40 -7.58 2.25
CA GLN A 90 11.57 -8.20 0.95
C GLN A 90 10.61 -7.59 -0.07
N LYS A 91 11.12 -7.35 -1.29
CA LYS A 91 10.34 -6.83 -2.41
C LYS A 91 9.39 -7.92 -2.91
N VAL A 92 8.11 -7.58 -3.01
CA VAL A 92 7.05 -8.50 -3.42
C VAL A 92 6.85 -8.42 -4.93
N LYS A 93 6.89 -9.56 -5.61
CA LYS A 93 6.57 -9.68 -7.04
C LYS A 93 5.06 -9.74 -7.24
N VAL A 94 4.58 -9.31 -8.41
CA VAL A 94 3.14 -9.30 -8.75
C VAL A 94 2.50 -10.69 -8.58
N ARG A 95 3.20 -11.77 -8.95
CA ARG A 95 2.71 -13.16 -8.81
C ARG A 95 2.50 -13.61 -7.36
N GLU A 96 3.17 -12.98 -6.41
CA GLU A 96 3.12 -13.33 -4.99
C GLU A 96 1.96 -12.62 -4.30
N LEU A 97 1.58 -11.44 -4.79
CA LEU A 97 0.56 -10.59 -4.19
C LEU A 97 -0.81 -11.30 -3.98
N PRO A 98 -1.32 -12.11 -4.92
CA PRO A 98 -2.54 -12.91 -4.70
C PRO A 98 -2.48 -13.84 -3.49
N HIS A 99 -1.31 -14.42 -3.19
CA HIS A 99 -1.14 -15.32 -2.04
C HIS A 99 -1.32 -14.56 -0.72
N TYR A 100 -0.75 -13.35 -0.63
CA TYR A 100 -0.97 -12.47 0.52
C TYR A 100 -2.43 -12.06 0.67
N PHE A 101 -3.11 -11.69 -0.42
CA PHE A 101 -4.54 -11.36 -0.38
C PHE A 101 -5.37 -12.51 0.16
N GLN A 102 -5.17 -13.73 -0.37
CA GLN A 102 -5.91 -14.90 0.08
C GLN A 102 -5.66 -15.21 1.56
N SER A 103 -4.41 -15.13 2.02
CA SER A 103 -4.08 -15.35 3.43
C SER A 103 -4.72 -14.30 4.34
N TYR A 104 -4.68 -13.01 3.99
CA TYR A 104 -5.33 -11.97 4.78
C TYR A 104 -6.86 -12.11 4.76
N MET A 105 -7.48 -12.41 3.62
CA MET A 105 -8.93 -12.61 3.54
C MET A 105 -9.41 -13.75 4.43
N LYS A 106 -8.62 -14.83 4.58
CA LYS A 106 -8.94 -15.93 5.53
C LYS A 106 -8.87 -15.48 6.99
N VAL A 107 -7.93 -14.60 7.33
CA VAL A 107 -7.84 -14.05 8.69
C VAL A 107 -9.02 -13.13 8.99
N TYR A 108 -9.47 -12.35 8.00
CA TYR A 108 -10.60 -11.42 8.12
C TYR A 108 -11.97 -12.05 7.82
N SER A 109 -12.08 -13.35 7.54
CA SER A 109 -13.37 -13.97 7.23
C SER A 109 -14.25 -14.25 8.45
N GLY A 110 -13.75 -14.00 9.67
CA GLY A 110 -14.53 -14.06 10.90
C GLY A 110 -15.40 -12.82 11.11
N ASN A 111 -16.34 -12.90 12.06
CA ASN A 111 -17.20 -11.76 12.44
C ASN A 111 -16.51 -10.74 13.36
N GLU A 112 -15.26 -10.98 13.74
CA GLU A 112 -14.50 -10.16 14.67
C GLU A 112 -13.20 -9.69 14.01
N LEU A 113 -12.67 -8.55 14.49
CA LEU A 113 -11.36 -8.08 14.05
C LEU A 113 -10.29 -9.09 14.52
N PRO A 114 -9.43 -9.56 13.62
CA PRO A 114 -8.38 -10.51 13.98
C PRO A 114 -7.40 -9.86 14.94
N GLU A 115 -6.93 -10.64 15.92
CA GLU A 115 -5.87 -10.18 16.80
C GLU A 115 -4.58 -9.87 16.00
N PRO A 116 -3.79 -8.85 16.39
CA PRO A 116 -2.52 -8.53 15.72
C PRO A 116 -1.57 -9.73 15.61
N LYS A 117 -1.61 -10.65 16.57
CA LYS A 117 -0.83 -11.90 16.54
C LYS A 117 -1.22 -12.78 15.35
N THR A 118 -2.52 -12.90 15.05
CA THR A 118 -3.05 -13.67 13.91
C THR A 118 -2.62 -13.05 12.58
N MET A 119 -2.59 -11.72 12.50
CA MET A 119 -2.08 -11.00 11.32
C MET A 119 -0.60 -11.27 11.05
N LEU A 120 0.24 -11.27 12.09
CA LEU A 120 1.66 -11.59 11.96
C LEU A 120 1.88 -13.03 11.49
N VAL A 121 1.14 -14.00 12.05
CA VAL A 121 1.22 -15.41 11.66
C VAL A 121 0.82 -15.60 10.19
N ALA A 122 -0.29 -15.01 9.76
CA ALA A 122 -0.73 -15.12 8.36
C ALA A 122 0.24 -14.47 7.36
N THR A 123 0.91 -13.39 7.77
CA THR A 123 1.99 -12.78 6.97
C THR A 123 3.16 -13.75 6.81
N ALA A 124 3.59 -14.39 7.90
CA ALA A 124 4.67 -15.36 7.87
C ALA A 124 4.32 -16.62 7.06
N GLU A 125 3.10 -17.14 7.19
CA GLU A 125 2.60 -18.26 6.40
C GLU A 125 2.59 -17.93 4.90
N ALA A 126 2.07 -16.74 4.52
CA ALA A 126 2.08 -16.30 3.13
C ALA A 126 3.51 -16.17 2.57
N ASN A 127 4.42 -15.57 3.33
CA ASN A 127 5.84 -15.47 2.95
C ASN A 127 6.44 -16.86 2.66
N ASN A 128 6.20 -17.83 3.55
CA ASN A 128 6.76 -19.18 3.43
C ASN A 128 6.14 -19.95 2.26
N LEU A 129 4.82 -19.84 2.06
CA LEU A 129 4.13 -20.48 0.93
C LEU A 129 4.65 -19.97 -0.41
N VAL A 130 4.85 -18.65 -0.51
CA VAL A 130 5.45 -18.02 -1.70
C VAL A 130 6.86 -18.58 -1.94
N ALA A 131 7.71 -18.62 -0.91
CA ALA A 131 9.08 -19.14 -1.04
C ALA A 131 9.13 -20.62 -1.48
N VAL A 132 8.21 -21.45 -0.97
CA VAL A 132 8.06 -22.85 -1.38
C VAL A 132 7.64 -22.96 -2.85
N ALA A 133 6.66 -22.16 -3.27
CA ALA A 133 6.19 -22.14 -4.65
C ALA A 133 7.31 -21.72 -5.61
N GLU A 134 8.05 -20.65 -5.29
CA GLU A 134 9.18 -20.19 -6.12
C GLU A 134 10.28 -21.25 -6.21
N SER A 135 10.64 -21.89 -5.09
CA SER A 135 11.67 -22.92 -5.06
C SER A 135 11.28 -24.14 -5.89
N LYS A 136 10.01 -24.53 -5.86
CA LYS A 136 9.48 -25.64 -6.67
C LYS A 136 9.51 -25.29 -8.16
N GLU A 137 9.08 -24.10 -8.54
CA GLU A 137 9.13 -23.65 -9.94
C GLU A 137 10.56 -23.65 -10.49
N LEU A 138 11.52 -23.14 -9.72
CA LEU A 138 12.94 -23.15 -10.10
C LEU A 138 13.46 -24.58 -10.32
N TYR A 139 13.13 -25.50 -9.41
CA TYR A 139 13.51 -26.90 -9.55
C TYR A 139 12.90 -27.53 -10.81
N VAL A 140 11.59 -27.36 -11.03
CA VAL A 140 10.89 -27.91 -12.19
C VAL A 140 11.48 -27.36 -13.49
N ALA A 141 11.69 -26.05 -13.58
CA ALA A 141 12.29 -25.42 -14.75
C ALA A 141 13.71 -25.94 -15.04
N ALA A 142 14.57 -26.07 -14.01
CA ALA A 142 15.92 -26.60 -14.17
C ALA A 142 15.93 -28.07 -14.59
N MET A 143 14.98 -28.87 -14.08
CA MET A 143 14.81 -30.27 -14.46
C MET A 143 14.31 -30.41 -15.90
N GLU A 144 13.36 -29.59 -16.33
CA GLU A 144 12.89 -29.56 -17.72
C GLU A 144 13.99 -29.10 -18.68
N GLU A 145 14.78 -28.10 -18.31
CA GLU A 145 15.92 -27.67 -19.12
C GLU A 145 16.99 -28.77 -19.23
N SER A 146 17.28 -29.48 -18.15
CA SER A 146 18.35 -30.49 -18.08
C SER A 146 17.94 -31.84 -18.65
N PHE A 147 16.67 -32.24 -18.51
CA PHE A 147 16.17 -33.59 -18.79
C PHE A 147 14.79 -33.61 -19.48
N GLY A 148 14.32 -32.48 -20.01
CA GLY A 148 13.03 -32.40 -20.70
C GLY A 148 13.00 -33.17 -22.01
N ALA A 149 11.80 -33.34 -22.56
CA ALA A 149 11.49 -34.26 -23.67
C ALA A 149 12.31 -34.10 -24.97
N GLN A 150 13.07 -33.01 -25.12
CA GLN A 150 13.98 -32.79 -26.26
C GLN A 150 15.43 -33.25 -26.02
N LYS A 151 15.80 -33.63 -24.79
CA LYS A 151 17.13 -34.18 -24.49
C LYS A 151 17.09 -35.71 -24.57
N SER A 152 17.89 -36.25 -25.48
CA SER A 152 18.00 -37.69 -25.70
C SER A 152 18.52 -38.38 -24.44
N TYR A 153 17.84 -39.45 -24.01
CA TYR A 153 18.37 -40.34 -22.98
C TYR A 153 19.63 -41.02 -23.54
N LEU A 154 20.77 -40.86 -22.86
CA LEU A 154 21.97 -41.66 -23.10
C LEU A 154 21.77 -43.08 -22.57
#